data_AF-A0A9D8C2Z6-F1
#
_entry.id   AF-A0A9D8C2Z6-F1
#
_cell.length_a   1.000
_cell.length_b   1.000
_cell.length_c   1.000
_cell.angle_alpha   90.00
_cell.angle_beta   90.00
_cell.angle_gamma   90.00
#
_symmetry.space_group_name_H-M   'P 1'
#
loop_
_entity.id
_entity.type
_entity.pdbx_description
1 polymer ?
#
loop_
_entity_poly.entity_id
_entity_poly.type
_entity_poly.pdbx_seq_one_letter_code
_entity_poly.pdbx_strand_id
1 'polypeptide(L)' 'MRVLVLHAHPLGDSLHGALKATMVGPPQAHGREVDLCDLYAEGFEPALDAEARWRYFETQKVDK' A
#
# COMPACT_ATOMS: atom_id res chain seq x y z
N MET A 1 9.99 -8.26 -12.69
CA MET A 1 10.04 -6.96 -11.97
C MET A 1 8.81 -6.87 -11.10
N ARG A 2 8.93 -6.33 -9.89
CA ARG A 2 7.85 -6.21 -8.91
C ARG A 2 7.56 -4.74 -8.66
N VAL A 3 6.28 -4.35 -8.62
CA VAL A 3 5.84 -2.97 -8.43
C VAL A 3 4.85 -2.95 -7.27
N LEU A 4 5.07 -2.06 -6.30
CA LEU A 4 4.08 -1.73 -5.27
C LEU A 4 3.31 -0.49 -5.71
N VAL A 5 1.98 -0.59 -5.77
CA VAL A 5 1.07 0.54 -5.99
C VAL A 5 0.41 0.87 -4.65
N LEU A 6 0.78 2.02 -4.08
CA LEU A 6 0.08 2.59 -2.92
C LEU A 6 -1.07 3.47 -3.41
N HIS A 7 -2.30 3.08 -3.11
CA HIS A 7 -3.50 3.83 -3.45
C HIS A 7 -4.09 4.48 -2.19
N ALA A 8 -4.33 5.79 -2.25
CA ALA A 8 -4.78 6.59 -1.13
C ALA A 8 -5.98 7.47 -1.53
N HIS A 9 -7.06 6.84 -2.00
CA HIS A 9 -8.30 7.57 -2.33
C HIS A 9 -9.55 6.79 -1.91
N PRO A 10 -10.54 7.43 -1.24
CA PRO A 10 -11.72 6.72 -0.75
C PRO A 10 -12.75 6.39 -1.84
N LEU A 11 -12.80 7.18 -2.91
CA LEU A 11 -13.80 7.02 -3.99
C LEU A 11 -13.23 6.22 -5.17
N GLY A 12 -13.87 5.10 -5.48
CA GLY A 12 -13.47 4.21 -6.58
C GLY A 12 -13.77 4.74 -7.99
N ASP A 13 -14.74 5.63 -8.14
CA ASP A 13 -15.15 6.28 -9.39
C ASP A 13 -14.45 7.63 -9.65
N SER A 14 -13.46 7.98 -8.82
CA SER A 14 -12.62 9.16 -9.00
C SER A 14 -11.59 8.99 -10.12
N LEU A 15 -10.98 10.11 -10.53
CA LEU A 15 -9.80 10.09 -11.41
C LEU A 15 -8.68 9.19 -10.86
N HIS A 16 -8.44 9.20 -9.54
CA HIS A 16 -7.45 8.35 -8.90
C HIS A 16 -7.82 6.87 -8.98
N GLY A 17 -9.11 6.53 -8.87
CA GLY A 17 -9.62 5.17 -9.07
C GLY A 17 -9.37 4.66 -10.50
N ALA A 18 -9.62 5.51 -11.50
CA ALA A 18 -9.33 5.20 -12.90
C ALA A 18 -7.82 5.03 -13.18
N LEU A 19 -6.98 5.88 -12.58
CA LEU A 19 -5.52 5.75 -12.65
C LEU A 19 -5.03 4.44 -12.00
N LYS A 20 -5.56 4.07 -10.82
CA LYS A 20 -5.26 2.78 -10.17
C LYS A 20 -5.53 1.61 -11.11
N ALA A 21 -6.73 1.55 -11.71
CA ALA A 21 -7.08 0.48 -12.64
C ALA A 21 -6.12 0.41 -13.84
N THR A 22 -5.73 1.58 -14.37
CA THR A 22 -4.77 1.71 -15.48
C THR A 22 -3.34 1.34 -15.08
N MET A 23 -2.94 1.53 -13.82
CA MET A 23 -1.61 1.16 -13.33
C MET A 23 -1.49 -0.32 -13.00
N VAL A 24 -2.56 -0.97 -12.52
CA VAL A 24 -2.52 -2.38 -12.10
C VAL A 24 -2.72 -3.34 -13.28
N GLY A 25 -3.59 -3.00 -14.24
CA GLY A 25 -3.91 -3.91 -15.36
C GLY A 25 -2.74 -4.22 -16.30
N PRO A 26 -2.06 -3.22 -16.91
CA PRO A 26 -1.01 -3.44 -17.90
C PRO A 26 0.24 -4.17 -17.38
N PRO A 27 0.79 -3.89 -16.19
CA PRO A 27 1.96 -4.62 -15.71
C PRO A 27 1.68 -6.11 -15.50
N GLN A 28 0.48 -6.49 -15.03
CA GLN A 28 0.07 -7.89 -14.95
C GLN A 28 0.06 -8.57 -16.33
N ALA A 29 -0.40 -7.87 -17.37
CA ALA A 29 -0.40 -8.36 -18.75
C ALA A 29 1.01 -8.54 -19.35
N HIS A 30 2.04 -7.90 -18.77
CA HIS A 30 3.43 -7.98 -19.22
C HIS A 30 4.33 -8.84 -18.30
N GLY A 31 3.74 -9.70 -17.46
CA GLY A 31 4.49 -10.60 -16.57
C GLY A 31 5.22 -9.89 -15.43
N ARG A 32 4.79 -8.68 -15.06
CA ARG A 32 5.28 -7.94 -13.90
C ARG A 32 4.31 -8.17 -12.74
N GLU A 33 4.84 -8.47 -11.57
CA GLU A 33 4.05 -8.65 -10.36
C GLU A 33 3.67 -7.26 -9.83
N VAL A 34 2.38 -7.06 -9.57
CA VAL A 34 1.86 -5.84 -8.95
C VAL A 34 1.29 -6.20 -7.59
N ASP A 35 1.83 -5.58 -6.56
CA ASP A 35 1.26 -5.55 -5.22
C ASP A 35 0.47 -4.25 -5.09
N LEU A 36 -0.83 -4.34 -4.84
CA LEU A 36 -1.70 -3.17 -4.67
C LEU A 36 -2.02 -3.06 -3.19
N CYS A 37 -1.52 -2.01 -2.56
CA CYS A 37 -1.89 -1.62 -1.20
C CYS A 37 -2.88 -0.45 -1.28
N ASP A 38 -4.14 -0.72 -1.01
CA ASP A 38 -5.23 0.25 -1.04
C ASP A 38 -5.56 0.70 0.39
N LEU A 39 -4.97 1.82 0.82
CA LEU A 39 -5.01 2.27 2.21
C LEU A 39 -6.43 2.47 2.75
N TYR A 40 -7.35 2.93 1.89
CA TYR A 40 -8.74 3.17 2.31
C TYR A 40 -9.53 1.86 2.35
N ALA A 41 -9.36 0.99 1.35
CA ALA A 41 -10.05 -0.30 1.33
C ALA A 41 -9.54 -1.25 2.44
N GLU A 42 -8.26 -1.15 2.81
CA GLU A 42 -7.63 -1.96 3.85
C GLU A 42 -7.81 -1.40 5.26
N GLY A 43 -8.44 -0.22 5.42
CA GLY A 43 -8.65 0.39 6.73
C GLY A 43 -7.35 0.81 7.42
N PHE A 44 -6.40 1.33 6.65
CA PHE A 44 -5.14 1.83 7.19
C PHE A 44 -5.40 3.00 8.15
N GLU A 45 -4.87 2.89 9.37
CA GLU A 45 -4.93 3.93 10.39
C GLU A 45 -3.71 4.86 10.26
N PRO A 46 -3.85 6.10 9.75
CA PRO A 46 -2.71 6.97 9.46
C PRO A 46 -2.15 7.66 10.71
N ALA A 47 -2.93 7.71 11.79
CA ALA A 47 -2.48 8.29 13.05
C ALA A 47 -1.61 7.27 13.79
N LEU A 48 -0.35 7.65 14.06
CA LEU A 48 0.54 6.83 14.88
C LEU A 48 0.04 6.83 16.32
N ASP A 49 -0.53 5.71 16.77
CA ASP A 49 -0.90 5.52 18.16
C ASP A 49 0.29 5.10 19.03
N ALA A 50 0.07 5.05 20.35
CA ALA A 50 1.10 4.67 21.30
C ALA A 50 1.62 3.24 21.07
N GLU A 51 0.73 2.29 20.76
CA GLU A 51 1.10 0.88 20.54
C GLU A 51 1.96 0.71 19.28
N ALA A 52 1.56 1.31 18.16
CA ALA A 52 2.33 1.37 16.93
C ALA A 52 3.68 2.06 17.16
N ARG A 53 3.72 3.14 17.96
CA ARG A 53 4.96 3.81 18.36
C ARG A 53 5.86 2.94 19.24
N TRP A 54 5.31 2.04 20.07
CA TRP A 54 6.08 1.05 20.81
C TRP A 54 6.63 -0.03 19.87
N ARG A 55 5.77 -0.65 19.06
CA ARG A 55 6.13 -1.73 18.11
C ARG A 55 7.23 -1.33 17.13
N TYR A 56 7.21 -0.10 16.59
CA TYR A 56 8.26 0.39 15.68
C TYR A 56 9.67 0.30 16.29
N PHE A 57 9.80 0.44 17.62
CA PHE A 57 11.09 0.39 18.31
C PHE A 57 11.37 -0.96 18.97
N GLU A 58 10.42 -1.91 18.93
CA GLU A 58 10.56 -3.23 19.55
C GLU A 58 11.58 -4.12 18.80
N THR A 59 11.92 -3.82 17.54
CA THR A 59 12.80 -4.65 16.71
C THR A 59 14.19 -4.07 16.41
N GLN A 60 14.78 -3.24 17.29
CA GLN A 60 16.20 -2.85 17.18
C GLN A 60 17.18 -3.78 17.92
N LYS A 61 16.74 -4.96 18.38
CA LYS A 61 17.66 -6.03 18.77
C LYS A 61 18.03 -6.85 17.53
N VAL A 62 18.97 -6.33 16.75
CA VAL A 62 19.81 -7.18 15.91
C VAL A 62 20.75 -7.87 16.87
N ASP A 63 20.50 -9.15 17.15
CA ASP A 63 21.49 -10.00 17.80
C ASP A 63 22.78 -9.93 16.95
N LYS A 64 23.85 -9.38 17.53
CA LYS A 64 25.21 -9.42 17.00
C LYS A 64 25.96 -10.58 17.63
#